data_AF-A0AAF0TRS9-F1
#
_entry.id   AF-A0AAF0TRS9-F1
#
_cell.length_a   1.000
_cell.length_b   1.000
_cell.length_c   1.000
_cell.angle_alpha   90.00
_cell.angle_beta   90.00
_cell.angle_gamma   90.00
#
_symmetry.space_group_name_H-M   'P 1'
#
loop_
_entity.id
_entity.type
_entity.pdbx_description
1 polymer ?
#
loop_
_entity_poly.entity_id
_entity_poly.type
_entity_poly.pdbx_seq_one_letter_code
_entity_poly.pdbx_strand_id
1 'polypeptide(L)'
;MEAYTAVISLLRTLDQPYISQLFHDHTAETLDSLRVTAEYFQQLLEKTSNEKIKYLEEEIRVVASEAEDVVEMKISKKVYDYLQSVYVKLKDNELADLVQKNLKGPRYLVVVDDIWSRDVWDSISQIFPNRNNGSRILLTTRETEVAMYANTSTPHEMNLLDLDNSWKLLCNKVFGLERDHPIVLEKIGKKIVEKCQGLPLIISVIAGHLSKKAKTLKSWEYVAQTLSEIIASHPNKCLGVLGLSYHHLPNRIKPCFLSMGNFPEDFQVNTWRLTQLWIAEGFIRAPAGSRKCLEEVEKCYLEDLISRNLIMARKRRFNGEVKVCGIHDLLREFCFIEAEMTKFMHVVRTPFSPTQKPNVRRFSIQKAFLDEYAYKQLPPVARSMCYLLNPGLSFSGYCPSTVMIL
;
A
#
# COMPACT_ATOMS: atom_id res chain seq x y z
N MET A 1 26.02 -11.57 1.77
CA MET A 1 25.65 -10.14 1.99
C MET A 1 24.22 -9.96 2.50
N GLU A 2 23.22 -10.63 1.92
CA GLU A 2 21.81 -10.42 2.30
C GLU A 2 21.48 -10.85 3.73
N ALA A 3 22.09 -11.93 4.23
CA ALA A 3 21.98 -12.35 5.63
C ALA A 3 22.49 -11.28 6.59
N TYR A 4 23.64 -10.69 6.26
CA TYR A 4 24.23 -9.61 7.05
C TYR A 4 23.29 -8.40 7.12
N THR A 5 22.68 -8.02 5.99
CA THR A 5 21.70 -6.94 5.96
C THR A 5 20.45 -7.24 6.81
N ALA A 6 19.96 -8.48 6.78
CA ALA A 6 18.83 -8.91 7.61
C ALA A 6 19.16 -8.94 9.12
N VAL A 7 20.39 -9.28 9.51
CA VAL A 7 20.81 -9.24 10.92
C VAL A 7 20.95 -7.79 11.42
N ILE A 8 21.59 -6.92 10.64
CA ILE A 8 21.70 -5.48 10.96
C ILE A 8 20.32 -4.82 11.10
N SER A 9 19.38 -5.22 10.25
CA SER A 9 17.98 -4.82 10.38
C SER A 9 17.38 -5.16 11.74
N LEU A 10 17.48 -6.44 12.12
CA LEU A 10 16.89 -6.94 13.35
C LEU A 10 17.47 -6.18 14.54
N LEU A 11 18.79 -5.97 14.55
CA LEU A 11 19.48 -5.17 15.57
C LEU A 11 18.95 -3.72 15.61
N ARG A 12 18.87 -3.04 14.46
CA ARG A 12 18.29 -1.69 14.39
C ARG A 12 16.85 -1.63 14.90
N THR A 13 16.08 -2.68 14.66
CA THR A 13 14.72 -2.78 15.18
C THR A 13 14.77 -2.91 16.70
N LEU A 14 15.57 -3.83 17.25
CA LEU A 14 15.73 -4.06 18.69
C LEU A 14 16.31 -2.86 19.45
N ASP A 15 17.15 -2.05 18.80
CA ASP A 15 17.82 -0.88 19.39
C ASP A 15 16.95 0.38 19.41
N GLN A 16 15.70 0.30 18.92
CA GLN A 16 14.80 1.44 18.96
C GLN A 16 14.55 1.88 20.42
N PRO A 17 14.76 3.18 20.75
CA PRO A 17 14.83 3.64 22.14
C PRO A 17 13.52 3.48 22.92
N TYR A 18 12.40 3.31 22.23
CA TYR A 18 11.11 3.07 22.86
C TYR A 18 10.89 1.60 23.26
N ILE A 19 11.63 0.63 22.71
CA ILE A 19 11.41 -0.80 23.00
C ILE A 19 11.67 -1.11 24.47
N SER A 20 12.74 -0.56 25.03
CA SER A 20 13.08 -0.67 26.45
C SER A 20 12.04 -0.01 27.37
N GLN A 21 11.32 1.00 26.86
CA GLN A 21 10.20 1.65 27.56
C GLN A 21 8.88 0.88 27.42
N LEU A 22 8.73 0.13 26.33
CA LEU A 22 7.52 -0.64 26.04
C LEU A 22 7.50 -1.99 26.76
N PHE A 23 8.65 -2.64 27.01
CA PHE A 23 8.71 -3.97 27.62
C PHE A 23 9.53 -3.97 28.92
N HIS A 24 8.92 -4.43 30.02
CA HIS A 24 9.57 -4.50 31.35
C HIS A 24 9.50 -5.90 31.99
N ASP A 25 8.90 -6.88 31.31
CA ASP A 25 8.67 -8.23 31.83
C ASP A 25 9.56 -9.26 31.10
N HIS A 26 9.26 -10.56 31.21
CA HIS A 26 9.96 -11.65 30.51
C HIS A 26 10.17 -11.43 28.99
N THR A 27 9.34 -10.59 28.36
CA THR A 27 9.53 -10.19 26.96
C THR A 27 10.79 -9.35 26.75
N ALA A 28 11.17 -8.49 27.71
CA ALA A 28 12.40 -7.70 27.65
C ALA A 28 13.64 -8.61 27.68
N GLU A 29 13.65 -9.61 28.57
CA GLU A 29 14.72 -10.63 28.63
C GLU A 29 14.84 -11.41 27.32
N THR A 30 13.70 -11.76 26.71
CA THR A 30 13.68 -12.46 25.42
C THR A 30 14.24 -11.57 24.30
N LEU A 31 13.91 -10.27 24.29
CA LEU A 31 14.42 -9.31 23.31
C LEU A 31 15.92 -9.07 23.48
N ASP A 32 16.42 -9.00 24.72
CA ASP A 32 17.85 -8.91 25.03
C ASP A 32 18.61 -10.17 24.59
N SER A 33 18.05 -11.35 24.84
CA SER A 33 18.62 -12.63 24.37
C SER A 33 18.67 -12.69 22.84
N LEU A 34 17.62 -12.21 22.17
CA LEU A 34 17.58 -12.10 20.71
C LEU A 34 18.62 -11.10 20.18
N ARG A 35 18.81 -9.96 20.86
CA ARG A 35 19.85 -8.97 20.51
C ARG A 35 21.24 -9.58 20.57
N VAL A 36 21.59 -10.22 21.69
CA VAL A 36 22.90 -10.89 21.86
C VAL A 36 23.12 -11.96 20.79
N THR A 37 22.07 -12.73 20.46
CA THR A 37 22.12 -13.74 19.41
C THR A 37 22.34 -13.12 18.03
N ALA A 38 21.66 -12.01 17.72
CA ALA A 38 21.82 -11.29 16.46
C ALA A 38 23.23 -10.66 16.33
N GLU A 39 23.78 -10.09 17.41
CA GLU A 39 25.15 -9.57 17.44
C GLU A 39 26.18 -10.67 17.18
N TYR A 40 25.98 -11.86 17.75
CA TYR A 40 26.82 -13.02 17.47
C TYR A 40 26.80 -13.40 15.98
N PHE A 41 25.60 -13.47 15.37
CA PHE A 41 25.49 -13.75 13.94
C PHE A 41 26.10 -12.65 13.07
N GLN A 42 26.00 -11.39 13.46
CA GLN A 42 26.65 -10.28 12.76
C GLN A 42 28.17 -10.49 12.73
N GLN A 43 28.79 -10.74 13.89
CA GLN A 43 30.23 -10.97 13.99
C GLN A 43 30.67 -12.22 13.23
N LEU A 44 29.85 -13.27 13.23
CA LEU A 44 30.11 -14.49 12.47
C LEU A 44 30.12 -14.17 10.96
N LEU A 45 29.11 -13.45 10.48
CA LEU A 45 29.01 -13.08 9.06
C LEU A 45 30.14 -12.14 8.60
N GLU A 46 30.64 -11.26 9.48
CA GLU A 46 31.80 -10.40 9.18
C GLU A 46 33.12 -11.18 9.03
N LYS A 47 33.27 -12.28 9.77
CA LYS A 47 34.51 -13.07 9.81
C LYS A 47 34.61 -14.13 8.73
N THR A 48 33.55 -14.40 7.97
CA THR A 48 33.50 -15.58 7.12
C THR A 48 33.47 -15.27 5.62
N SER A 49 34.46 -15.77 4.87
CA SER A 49 34.71 -15.48 3.44
C SER A 49 34.58 -16.70 2.50
N ASN A 50 33.87 -17.76 2.91
CA ASN A 50 33.95 -19.07 2.25
C ASN A 50 32.66 -19.49 1.49
N GLU A 51 32.82 -20.19 0.37
CA GLU A 51 31.73 -20.59 -0.54
C GLU A 51 30.71 -21.59 0.07
N LYS A 52 31.08 -22.29 1.16
CA LYS A 52 30.17 -23.20 1.90
C LYS A 52 29.01 -22.51 2.64
N ILE A 53 28.97 -21.18 2.63
CA ILE A 53 28.12 -20.39 3.54
C ILE A 53 26.85 -19.90 2.88
N LYS A 54 26.63 -20.18 1.59
CA LYS A 54 25.40 -19.72 0.91
C LYS A 54 24.12 -20.33 1.50
N TYR A 55 24.16 -21.58 1.96
CA TYR A 55 23.03 -22.23 2.61
C TYR A 55 22.75 -21.64 4.00
N LEU A 56 23.80 -21.42 4.80
CA LEU A 56 23.68 -20.80 6.13
C LEU A 56 23.28 -19.31 6.03
N GLU A 57 23.74 -18.58 5.01
CA GLU A 57 23.27 -17.22 4.74
C GLU A 57 21.77 -17.20 4.48
N GLU A 58 21.27 -18.14 3.69
CA GLU A 58 19.84 -18.23 3.39
C GLU A 58 19.03 -18.51 4.67
N GLU A 59 19.42 -19.50 5.47
CA GLU A 59 18.74 -19.82 6.73
C GLU A 59 18.79 -18.64 7.73
N ILE A 60 19.96 -18.04 7.93
CA ILE A 60 20.12 -16.87 8.83
C ILE A 60 19.26 -15.71 8.33
N ARG A 61 19.23 -15.46 7.02
CA ARG A 61 18.42 -14.40 6.41
C ARG A 61 16.93 -14.61 6.67
N VAL A 62 16.44 -15.83 6.49
CA VAL A 62 15.02 -16.18 6.73
C VAL A 62 14.70 -16.01 8.21
N VAL A 63 15.47 -16.61 9.11
CA VAL A 63 15.23 -16.56 10.56
C VAL A 63 15.31 -15.13 11.10
N ALA A 64 16.29 -14.33 10.67
CA ALA A 64 16.40 -12.93 11.08
C ALA A 64 15.18 -12.10 10.62
N SER A 65 14.71 -12.33 9.39
CA SER A 65 13.53 -11.64 8.85
C SER A 65 12.24 -12.03 9.59
N GLU A 66 12.09 -13.32 9.94
CA GLU A 66 10.96 -13.80 10.74
C GLU A 66 10.99 -13.27 12.17
N ALA A 67 12.17 -13.22 12.79
CA ALA A 67 12.36 -12.65 14.11
C ALA A 67 12.01 -11.15 14.12
N GLU A 68 12.46 -10.39 13.11
CA GLU A 68 12.10 -8.98 12.95
C GLU A 68 10.58 -8.80 12.85
N ASP A 69 9.90 -9.64 12.07
CA ASP A 69 8.45 -9.61 11.95
C ASP A 69 7.74 -9.91 13.27
N VAL A 70 8.23 -10.87 14.05
CA VAL A 70 7.67 -11.19 15.39
C VAL A 70 7.88 -10.04 16.37
N VAL A 71 9.07 -9.43 16.37
CA VAL A 71 9.38 -8.28 17.22
C VAL A 71 8.49 -7.10 16.86
N GLU A 72 8.41 -6.73 15.58
CA GLU A 72 7.53 -5.65 15.12
C GLU A 72 6.06 -5.92 15.45
N MET A 73 5.60 -7.17 15.31
CA MET A 73 4.24 -7.57 15.68
C MET A 73 4.00 -7.41 17.18
N LYS A 74 4.94 -7.83 18.04
CA LYS A 74 4.83 -7.65 19.49
C LYS A 74 4.83 -6.17 19.88
N ILE A 75 5.70 -5.35 19.28
CA ILE A 75 5.71 -3.89 19.47
C ILE A 75 4.37 -3.30 19.07
N SER A 76 3.91 -3.59 17.86
CA SER A 76 2.65 -3.08 17.31
C SER A 76 1.48 -3.48 18.20
N LYS A 77 1.45 -4.73 18.67
CA LYS A 77 0.43 -5.22 19.60
C LYS A 77 0.50 -4.48 20.94
N LYS A 78 1.68 -4.26 21.52
CA LYS A 78 1.79 -3.58 22.81
C LYS A 78 1.47 -2.09 22.73
N VAL A 79 1.90 -1.42 21.66
CA VAL A 79 1.48 -0.05 21.34
C VAL A 79 -0.03 -0.01 21.15
N TYR A 80 -0.60 -0.97 20.42
CA TYR A 80 -2.04 -1.07 20.24
C TYR A 80 -2.78 -1.31 21.56
N ASP A 81 -2.36 -2.27 22.39
CA ASP A 81 -2.98 -2.55 23.68
C ASP A 81 -2.92 -1.33 24.59
N TYR A 82 -1.80 -0.60 24.57
CA TYR A 82 -1.66 0.68 25.25
C TYR A 82 -2.64 1.72 24.69
N LEU A 83 -2.63 1.97 23.38
CA LEU A 83 -3.53 2.91 22.71
C LEU A 83 -5.01 2.54 22.92
N GLN A 84 -5.37 1.27 22.89
CA GLN A 84 -6.71 0.76 23.11
C GLN A 84 -7.12 0.93 24.58
N SER A 85 -6.20 0.70 25.53
CA SER A 85 -6.46 0.94 26.96
C SER A 85 -6.70 2.42 27.27
N VAL A 86 -6.08 3.31 26.49
CA VAL A 86 -6.28 4.76 26.53
C VAL A 86 -7.60 5.12 25.81
N TYR A 87 -7.81 4.63 24.59
CA TYR A 87 -8.93 4.99 23.71
C TYR A 87 -10.29 4.50 24.22
N VAL A 88 -10.39 3.27 24.73
CA VAL A 88 -11.65 2.73 25.30
C VAL A 88 -12.11 3.53 26.52
N LYS A 89 -11.22 4.29 27.16
CA LYS A 89 -11.52 5.06 28.37
C LYS A 89 -11.68 6.56 28.11
N LEU A 90 -11.08 7.08 27.04
CA LEU A 90 -11.02 8.51 26.80
C LEU A 90 -12.01 8.95 25.73
N LYS A 91 -12.71 10.06 26.00
CA LYS A 91 -13.50 10.78 25.00
C LYS A 91 -12.59 11.55 24.05
N ASP A 92 -13.11 11.93 22.88
CA ASP A 92 -12.35 12.68 21.86
C ASP A 92 -11.65 13.93 22.43
N ASN A 93 -12.31 14.65 23.34
CA ASN A 93 -11.72 15.83 23.99
C ASN A 93 -10.50 15.48 24.86
N GLU A 94 -10.53 14.34 25.56
CA GLU A 94 -9.41 13.91 26.41
C GLU A 94 -8.23 13.41 25.57
N LEU A 95 -8.50 12.82 24.40
CA LEU A 95 -7.48 12.49 23.40
C LEU A 95 -6.84 13.76 22.82
N ALA A 96 -7.64 14.77 22.49
CA ALA A 96 -7.15 16.06 22.02
C ALA A 96 -6.24 16.73 23.08
N ASP A 97 -6.66 16.71 24.36
CA ASP A 97 -5.86 17.23 25.47
C ASP A 97 -4.52 16.48 25.63
N LEU A 98 -4.53 15.17 25.45
CA LEU A 98 -3.32 14.35 25.50
C LEU A 98 -2.34 14.73 24.38
N VAL A 99 -2.82 14.87 23.15
CA VAL A 99 -1.99 15.29 22.02
C VAL A 99 -1.44 16.70 22.27
N GLN A 100 -2.30 17.64 22.69
CA GLN A 100 -1.88 18.99 23.03
C GLN A 100 -0.79 19.00 24.10
N LYS A 101 -0.95 18.23 25.18
CA LYS A 101 0.03 18.14 26.26
C LYS A 101 1.38 17.62 25.79
N ASN A 102 1.38 16.61 24.91
CA ASN A 102 2.62 16.04 24.36
C ASN A 102 3.31 16.96 23.34
N LEU A 103 2.54 17.75 22.59
CA LEU A 103 3.08 18.72 21.64
C LEU A 103 3.45 20.06 22.30
N LYS A 104 3.09 20.27 23.57
CA LYS A 104 3.37 21.50 24.32
C LYS A 104 4.82 21.54 24.77
N GLY A 105 5.58 22.51 24.26
CA GLY A 105 6.99 22.71 24.60
C GLY A 105 7.91 22.50 23.40
N PRO A 106 8.05 21.26 22.88
CA PRO A 106 8.91 21.00 21.74
C PRO A 106 8.39 21.68 20.47
N ARG A 107 9.30 21.86 19.50
CA ARG A 107 8.93 22.24 18.13
C ARG A 107 8.45 21.01 17.38
N TYR A 108 7.36 21.12 16.64
CA TYR A 108 6.82 20.02 15.86
C TYR A 108 6.58 20.40 14.39
N LEU A 109 6.62 19.38 13.54
CA LEU A 109 6.10 19.40 12.18
C LEU A 109 5.11 18.24 12.05
N VAL A 110 3.85 18.55 11.75
CA VAL A 110 2.80 17.54 11.53
C VAL A 110 2.33 17.65 10.08
N VAL A 111 2.22 16.50 9.41
CA VAL A 111 1.61 16.42 8.08
C VAL A 111 0.20 15.87 8.25
N VAL A 112 -0.79 16.63 7.80
CA VAL A 112 -2.20 16.23 7.79
C VAL A 112 -2.56 16.02 6.32
N ASP A 113 -2.67 14.75 5.94
CA ASP A 113 -2.87 14.34 4.55
C ASP A 113 -4.37 14.20 4.24
N ASP A 114 -4.77 14.62 3.04
CA ASP A 114 -6.08 14.39 2.40
C ASP A 114 -7.32 14.86 3.20
N ILE A 115 -7.34 16.14 3.62
CA ILE A 115 -8.55 16.71 4.26
C ILE A 115 -9.62 17.06 3.23
N TRP A 116 -10.82 16.51 3.42
CA TRP A 116 -11.95 16.65 2.48
C TRP A 116 -12.93 17.78 2.78
N SER A 117 -12.91 18.38 3.99
CA SER A 117 -13.88 19.45 4.35
C SER A 117 -13.38 20.39 5.45
N ARG A 118 -14.01 21.56 5.55
CA ARG A 118 -13.72 22.58 6.57
C ARG A 118 -14.03 22.07 7.97
N ASP A 119 -15.15 21.38 8.16
CA ASP A 119 -15.56 20.85 9.47
C ASP A 119 -14.54 19.85 10.03
N VAL A 120 -13.97 19.01 9.15
CA VAL A 120 -12.88 18.10 9.54
C VAL A 120 -11.61 18.87 9.89
N TRP A 121 -11.25 19.89 9.12
CA TRP A 121 -10.11 20.75 9.45
C TRP A 121 -10.31 21.47 10.79
N ASP A 122 -11.48 22.02 11.06
CA ASP A 122 -11.79 22.71 12.32
C ASP A 122 -11.67 21.76 13.52
N SER A 123 -12.13 20.52 13.37
CA SER A 123 -12.03 19.49 14.41
C SER A 123 -10.57 19.13 14.71
N ILE A 124 -9.72 19.05 13.69
CA ILE A 124 -8.32 18.62 13.82
C ILE A 124 -7.40 19.77 14.24
N SER A 125 -7.58 20.96 13.67
CA SER A 125 -6.68 22.10 13.86
C SER A 125 -6.63 22.58 15.32
N GLN A 126 -7.73 22.45 16.06
CA GLN A 126 -7.84 22.81 17.48
C GLN A 126 -6.95 21.93 18.39
N ILE A 127 -6.49 20.77 17.90
CA ILE A 127 -5.64 19.84 18.65
C ILE A 127 -4.18 20.34 18.71
N PHE A 128 -3.76 21.24 17.82
CA PHE A 128 -2.36 21.61 17.69
C PHE A 128 -2.02 22.93 18.41
N PRO A 129 -1.14 22.93 19.43
CA PRO A 129 -0.84 24.12 20.20
C PRO A 129 0.07 25.11 19.43
N ASN A 130 -0.48 26.25 19.01
CA ASN A 130 0.32 27.33 18.44
C ASN A 130 0.98 28.21 19.53
N ARG A 131 2.28 28.06 19.73
CA ARG A 131 3.08 28.83 20.71
C ARG A 131 4.10 29.77 20.06
N ASN A 132 3.99 30.03 18.76
CA ASN A 132 4.96 30.83 18.00
C ASN A 132 6.42 30.34 18.15
N ASN A 133 6.64 29.07 18.53
CA ASN A 133 7.98 28.47 18.69
C ASN A 133 8.56 27.94 17.36
N GLY A 134 7.92 28.26 16.24
CA GLY A 134 8.32 27.76 14.92
C GLY A 134 7.80 26.35 14.59
N SER A 135 6.78 25.86 15.30
CA SER A 135 6.04 24.65 14.92
C SER A 135 5.21 24.89 13.64
N ARG A 136 5.00 23.83 12.85
CA ARG A 136 4.35 23.91 11.53
C ARG A 136 3.41 22.74 11.30
N ILE A 137 2.38 22.98 10.51
CA ILE A 137 1.48 21.96 9.99
C ILE A 137 1.56 22.06 8.47
N LEU A 138 1.80 20.93 7.80
CA LEU A 138 1.67 20.79 6.35
C LEU A 138 0.34 20.10 6.08
N LEU A 139 -0.57 20.79 5.40
CA LEU A 139 -1.88 20.29 5.00
C LEU A 139 -1.85 19.95 3.51
N THR A 140 -2.38 18.78 3.13
CA THR A 140 -2.69 18.46 1.73
C THR A 140 -4.21 18.27 1.59
N THR A 141 -4.75 18.69 0.45
CA THR A 141 -6.18 18.57 0.13
C THR A 141 -6.38 18.67 -1.37
N ARG A 142 -7.43 18.02 -1.87
CA ARG A 142 -7.94 18.18 -3.25
C ARG A 142 -8.88 19.38 -3.37
N GLU A 143 -9.36 19.91 -2.25
CA GLU A 143 -10.37 20.97 -2.19
C GLU A 143 -9.71 22.33 -1.96
N THR A 144 -9.65 23.15 -3.02
CA THR A 144 -9.07 24.50 -2.94
C THR A 144 -9.72 25.35 -1.84
N GLU A 145 -11.03 25.19 -1.63
CA GLU A 145 -11.75 25.90 -0.57
C GLU A 145 -11.25 25.55 0.84
N VAL A 146 -10.91 24.28 1.08
CA VAL A 146 -10.35 23.85 2.37
C VAL A 146 -8.97 24.46 2.57
N ALA A 147 -8.13 24.48 1.52
CA ALA A 147 -6.79 25.06 1.59
C ALA A 147 -6.83 26.58 1.88
N MET A 148 -7.72 27.31 1.22
CA MET A 148 -7.94 28.74 1.45
C MET A 148 -8.55 29.03 2.82
N TYR A 149 -9.37 28.13 3.34
CA TYR A 149 -9.94 28.26 4.68
C TYR A 149 -8.90 28.01 5.78
N ALA A 150 -8.03 27.00 5.58
CA ALA A 150 -7.06 26.58 6.58
C ALA A 150 -5.96 27.60 6.87
N ASN A 151 -5.63 28.48 5.92
CA ASN A 151 -4.61 29.51 6.08
C ASN A 151 -4.93 30.74 5.23
N THR A 152 -4.59 31.93 5.72
CA THR A 152 -4.81 33.19 4.98
C THR A 152 -3.81 33.40 3.83
N SER A 153 -2.71 32.65 3.82
CA SER A 153 -1.75 32.65 2.71
C SER A 153 -2.26 31.87 1.50
N THR A 154 -1.82 32.28 0.30
CA THR A 154 -2.09 31.54 -0.93
C THR A 154 -1.63 30.09 -0.83
N PRO A 155 -2.51 29.10 -1.09
CA PRO A 155 -2.14 27.69 -1.13
C PRO A 155 -1.05 27.42 -2.17
N HIS A 156 -0.21 26.42 -1.90
CA HIS A 156 0.69 25.90 -2.93
C HIS A 156 -0.07 24.95 -3.84
N GLU A 157 -0.37 25.39 -5.06
CA GLU A 157 -1.04 24.57 -6.06
C GLU A 157 -0.05 23.62 -6.73
N MET A 158 -0.36 22.32 -6.71
CA MET A 158 0.44 21.30 -7.36
C MET A 158 0.19 21.32 -8.88
N ASN A 159 1.20 21.76 -9.63
CA ASN A 159 1.11 21.87 -11.08
C ASN A 159 1.24 20.50 -11.78
N LEU A 160 0.65 20.41 -12.98
CA LEU A 160 0.91 19.33 -13.91
C LEU A 160 2.38 19.34 -14.33
N LEU A 161 2.93 18.16 -14.64
CA LEU A 161 4.26 18.07 -15.22
C LEU A 161 4.24 18.61 -16.65
N ASP A 162 5.23 19.44 -16.97
CA ASP A 162 5.51 19.81 -18.36
C ASP A 162 5.96 18.58 -19.17
N LEU A 163 6.11 18.76 -20.49
CA LEU A 163 6.48 17.68 -21.40
C LEU A 163 7.84 17.05 -21.07
N ASP A 164 8.83 17.86 -20.68
CA ASP A 164 10.18 17.38 -20.44
C ASP A 164 10.27 16.59 -19.13
N ASN A 165 9.64 17.09 -18.06
CA ASN A 165 9.52 16.39 -16.78
C ASN A 165 8.65 15.14 -16.90
N SER A 166 7.60 15.18 -17.72
CA SER A 166 6.77 14.00 -18.03
C SER A 166 7.57 12.92 -18.75
N TRP A 167 8.35 13.31 -19.77
CA TRP A 167 9.25 12.41 -20.49
C TRP A 167 10.31 11.83 -19.56
N LYS A 168 10.93 12.67 -18.73
CA LYS A 168 11.93 12.26 -17.72
C LYS A 168 11.35 11.24 -16.74
N LEU A 169 10.13 11.47 -16.23
CA LEU A 169 9.44 10.53 -15.35
C LEU A 169 9.20 9.19 -16.05
N LEU A 170 8.71 9.22 -17.29
CA LEU A 170 8.49 8.00 -18.08
C LEU A 170 9.80 7.23 -18.25
N CYS A 171 10.88 7.90 -18.67
CA CYS A 171 12.19 7.28 -18.84
C CYS A 171 12.70 6.63 -17.56
N ASN A 172 12.68 7.36 -16.44
CA ASN A 172 13.12 6.85 -15.15
C ASN A 172 12.37 5.59 -14.73
N LYS A 173 11.06 5.54 -15.00
CA LYS A 173 10.20 4.39 -14.67
C LYS A 173 10.37 3.22 -15.65
N VAL A 174 10.70 3.46 -16.92
CA VAL A 174 10.84 2.41 -17.94
C VAL A 174 12.25 1.81 -17.98
N PHE A 175 13.28 2.65 -17.88
CA PHE A 175 14.68 2.28 -18.08
C PHE A 175 15.47 2.24 -16.77
N GLY A 176 15.03 2.97 -15.73
CA GLY A 176 15.77 3.16 -14.48
C GLY A 176 16.49 4.52 -14.44
N LEU A 177 16.91 4.95 -13.25
CA LEU A 177 17.48 6.29 -13.01
C LEU A 177 18.85 6.54 -13.66
N GLU A 178 19.58 5.48 -13.99
CA GLU A 178 20.99 5.54 -14.43
C GLU A 178 21.20 4.96 -15.83
N ARG A 179 20.12 4.66 -16.58
CA ARG A 179 20.22 4.05 -17.90
C ARG A 179 19.79 5.03 -18.98
N ASP A 180 20.65 5.17 -19.99
CA ASP A 180 20.30 5.89 -21.22
C ASP A 180 19.12 5.21 -21.92
N HIS A 181 18.27 6.03 -22.55
CA HIS A 181 17.18 5.55 -23.38
C HIS A 181 17.57 5.55 -24.86
N PRO A 182 17.14 4.58 -25.66
CA PRO A 182 17.36 4.62 -27.10
C PRO A 182 16.76 5.89 -27.72
N ILE A 183 17.57 6.70 -28.40
CA ILE A 183 17.15 7.97 -29.03
C ILE A 183 15.96 7.77 -29.96
N VAL A 184 15.89 6.61 -30.64
CA VAL A 184 14.78 6.24 -31.53
C VAL A 184 13.42 6.21 -30.83
N LEU A 185 13.38 6.00 -29.50
CA LEU A 185 12.16 5.94 -28.70
C LEU A 185 11.72 7.32 -28.19
N GLU A 186 12.58 8.34 -28.24
CA GLU A 186 12.28 9.64 -27.64
C GLU A 186 11.07 10.31 -28.29
N LYS A 187 11.03 10.36 -29.63
CA LYS A 187 9.94 11.01 -30.36
C LYS A 187 8.59 10.35 -30.09
N ILE A 188 8.53 9.01 -30.10
CA ILE A 188 7.28 8.29 -29.82
C ILE A 188 6.93 8.35 -28.33
N GLY A 189 7.94 8.34 -27.46
CA GLY A 189 7.79 8.47 -26.03
C GLY A 189 7.19 9.82 -25.60
N LYS A 190 7.68 10.92 -26.17
CA LYS A 190 7.10 12.27 -26.00
C LYS A 190 5.62 12.30 -26.43
N LYS A 191 5.28 11.72 -27.59
CA LYS A 191 3.88 11.57 -28.03
C LYS A 191 3.01 10.75 -27.09
N ILE A 192 3.58 9.77 -26.38
CA ILE A 192 2.85 8.98 -25.38
C ILE A 192 2.59 9.83 -24.14
N VAL A 193 3.59 10.54 -23.61
CA VAL A 193 3.41 11.35 -22.39
C VAL A 193 2.55 12.60 -22.60
N GLU A 194 2.53 13.17 -23.81
CA GLU A 194 1.59 14.24 -24.19
C GLU A 194 0.13 13.80 -23.94
N LYS A 195 -0.19 12.54 -24.24
CA LYS A 195 -1.52 11.96 -24.02
C LYS A 195 -1.85 11.75 -22.54
N CYS A 196 -0.84 11.69 -21.68
CA CYS A 196 -1.01 11.60 -20.23
C CYS A 196 -1.28 12.97 -19.58
N GLN A 197 -1.23 14.06 -20.35
CA GLN A 197 -1.58 15.42 -19.90
C GLN A 197 -0.84 15.87 -18.62
N GLY A 198 0.42 15.47 -18.48
CA GLY A 198 1.26 15.87 -17.34
C GLY A 198 0.88 15.22 -15.99
N LEU A 199 -0.05 14.27 -15.95
CA LEU A 199 -0.48 13.59 -14.72
C LEU A 199 0.52 12.50 -14.30
N PRO A 200 1.23 12.64 -13.15
CA PRO A 200 2.30 11.70 -12.76
C PRO A 200 1.84 10.26 -12.59
N LEU A 201 0.62 10.03 -12.08
CA LEU A 201 0.06 8.70 -11.90
C LEU A 201 -0.15 8.00 -13.26
N ILE A 202 -0.77 8.69 -14.21
CA ILE A 202 -1.02 8.14 -15.55
C ILE A 202 0.30 7.80 -16.24
N ILE A 203 1.27 8.73 -16.19
CA ILE A 203 2.61 8.51 -16.75
C ILE A 203 3.26 7.28 -16.11
N SER A 204 3.17 7.13 -14.79
CA SER A 204 3.74 5.99 -14.07
C SER A 204 3.09 4.66 -14.46
N VAL A 205 1.76 4.61 -14.59
CA VAL A 205 1.03 3.41 -15.00
C VAL A 205 1.37 3.01 -16.44
N ILE A 206 1.48 3.98 -17.35
CA ILE A 206 1.92 3.73 -18.73
C ILE A 206 3.38 3.33 -18.81
N ALA A 207 4.26 3.94 -18.03
CA ALA A 207 5.64 3.51 -17.92
C ALA A 207 5.73 2.06 -17.43
N GLY A 208 4.91 1.69 -16.45
CA GLY A 208 4.83 0.32 -15.94
C GLY A 208 4.34 -0.68 -16.98
N HIS A 209 3.40 -0.29 -17.84
CA HIS A 209 3.00 -1.10 -18.99
C HIS A 209 4.13 -1.24 -20.03
N LEU A 210 4.73 -0.12 -20.43
CA LEU A 210 5.85 -0.08 -21.37
C LEU A 210 7.07 -0.84 -20.84
N SER A 211 7.28 -0.88 -19.51
CA SER A 211 8.36 -1.62 -18.85
C SER A 211 8.36 -3.10 -19.27
N LYS A 212 7.17 -3.67 -19.50
CA LYS A 212 6.90 -5.07 -19.87
C LYS A 212 6.78 -5.32 -21.37
N LYS A 213 6.88 -4.28 -22.19
CA LYS A 213 6.87 -4.37 -23.65
C LYS A 213 8.30 -4.33 -24.20
N ALA A 214 8.46 -4.84 -25.42
CA ALA A 214 9.72 -4.72 -26.14
C ALA A 214 10.09 -3.23 -26.32
N LYS A 215 11.36 -2.89 -26.12
CA LYS A 215 11.88 -1.52 -26.25
C LYS A 215 12.14 -1.17 -27.72
N THR A 216 11.13 -1.36 -28.56
CA THR A 216 11.19 -1.15 -30.00
C THR A 216 10.18 -0.09 -30.42
N LEU A 217 10.49 0.65 -31.48
CA LEU A 217 9.63 1.70 -32.02
C LEU A 217 8.23 1.17 -32.32
N LYS A 218 8.13 0.05 -33.05
CA LYS A 218 6.86 -0.61 -33.39
C LYS A 218 6.00 -0.93 -32.16
N SER A 219 6.62 -1.40 -31.07
CA SER A 219 5.87 -1.73 -29.85
C SER A 219 5.32 -0.47 -29.16
N TRP A 220 6.06 0.64 -29.20
CA TRP A 220 5.64 1.90 -28.59
C TRP A 220 4.61 2.63 -29.46
N GLU A 221 4.73 2.54 -30.78
CA GLU A 221 3.72 3.02 -31.73
C GLU A 221 2.37 2.34 -31.51
N TYR A 222 2.37 1.02 -31.32
CA TYR A 222 1.15 0.28 -30.97
C TYR A 222 0.50 0.80 -29.69
N VAL A 223 1.29 1.03 -28.63
CA VAL A 223 0.78 1.59 -27.37
C VAL A 223 0.24 3.01 -27.58
N ALA A 224 0.95 3.85 -28.33
CA ALA A 224 0.52 5.19 -28.65
C ALA A 224 -0.80 5.22 -29.43
N GLN A 225 -0.98 4.29 -30.38
CA GLN A 225 -2.22 4.15 -31.14
C GLN A 225 -3.37 3.70 -30.23
N THR A 226 -3.15 2.66 -29.43
CA THR A 226 -4.17 2.15 -28.49
C THR A 226 -4.61 3.24 -27.50
N LEU A 227 -3.67 4.05 -27.02
CA LEU A 227 -3.98 5.21 -26.16
C LEU A 227 -4.86 6.23 -26.87
N SER A 228 -4.60 6.53 -28.15
CA SER A 228 -5.42 7.46 -28.92
C SER A 228 -6.86 6.94 -29.06
N GLU A 229 -7.04 5.65 -29.32
CA GLU A 229 -8.36 5.02 -29.46
C GLU A 229 -9.14 5.06 -28.14
N ILE A 230 -8.48 4.79 -27.02
CA ILE A 230 -9.08 4.87 -25.68
C ILE A 230 -9.49 6.31 -25.35
N ILE A 231 -8.61 7.29 -25.57
CA ILE A 231 -8.89 8.70 -25.26
C ILE A 231 -10.05 9.24 -26.12
N ALA A 232 -10.21 8.73 -27.34
CA ALA A 232 -11.29 9.12 -28.24
C ALA A 232 -12.65 8.48 -27.88
N SER A 233 -12.65 7.28 -27.30
CA SER A 233 -13.87 6.48 -27.10
C SER A 233 -14.35 6.39 -25.65
N HIS A 234 -13.47 6.53 -24.67
CA HIS A 234 -13.81 6.29 -23.27
C HIS A 234 -14.33 7.57 -22.58
N PRO A 235 -15.49 7.53 -21.90
CA PRO A 235 -16.12 8.71 -21.30
C PRO A 235 -15.25 9.31 -20.19
N ASN A 236 -14.57 8.47 -19.42
CA ASN A 236 -13.56 8.89 -18.45
C ASN A 236 -12.16 8.53 -18.96
N LYS A 237 -11.48 9.51 -19.57
CA LYS A 237 -10.15 9.33 -20.18
C LYS A 237 -9.13 8.76 -19.18
N CYS A 238 -9.17 9.20 -17.91
CA CYS A 238 -8.27 8.71 -16.88
C CYS A 238 -8.49 7.22 -16.62
N LEU A 239 -9.73 6.80 -16.35
CA LEU A 239 -10.07 5.39 -16.13
C LEU A 239 -9.77 4.53 -17.36
N GLY A 240 -10.03 5.05 -18.57
CA GLY A 240 -9.70 4.35 -19.81
C GLY A 240 -8.19 4.07 -19.92
N VAL A 241 -7.35 5.06 -19.60
CA VAL A 241 -5.88 4.90 -19.65
C VAL A 241 -5.39 3.96 -18.54
N LEU A 242 -5.94 4.02 -17.33
CA LEU A 242 -5.65 3.04 -16.27
C LEU A 242 -6.05 1.62 -16.69
N GLY A 243 -7.20 1.50 -17.36
CA GLY A 243 -7.71 0.26 -17.91
C GLY A 243 -6.78 -0.37 -18.96
N LEU A 244 -6.05 0.42 -19.74
CA LEU A 244 -5.08 -0.11 -20.70
C LEU A 244 -4.08 -1.06 -20.04
N SER A 245 -3.53 -0.65 -18.88
CA SER A 245 -2.57 -1.45 -18.13
C SER A 245 -3.19 -2.72 -17.58
N TYR A 246 -4.44 -2.65 -17.09
CA TYR A 246 -5.20 -3.80 -16.62
C TYR A 246 -5.47 -4.83 -17.72
N HIS A 247 -5.99 -4.40 -18.87
CA HIS A 247 -6.37 -5.31 -19.96
C HIS A 247 -5.19 -6.15 -20.47
N HIS A 248 -3.99 -5.57 -20.41
CA HIS A 248 -2.73 -6.20 -20.79
C HIS A 248 -2.03 -6.98 -19.66
N LEU A 249 -2.63 -7.09 -18.47
CA LEU A 249 -2.16 -8.01 -17.45
C LEU A 249 -2.36 -9.47 -17.92
N PRO A 250 -1.46 -10.39 -17.54
CA PRO A 250 -1.73 -11.82 -17.69
C PRO A 250 -3.03 -12.19 -16.95
N ASN A 251 -3.89 -13.00 -17.59
CA ASN A 251 -5.21 -13.35 -17.05
C ASN A 251 -5.16 -13.94 -15.64
N ARG A 252 -4.08 -14.65 -15.29
CA ARG A 252 -3.85 -15.23 -13.96
C ARG A 252 -3.65 -14.19 -12.84
N ILE A 253 -3.18 -12.98 -13.17
CA ILE A 253 -2.88 -11.91 -12.21
C ILE A 253 -4.05 -10.93 -12.06
N LYS A 254 -4.93 -10.84 -13.07
CA LYS A 254 -6.11 -9.95 -13.04
C LYS A 254 -6.98 -10.13 -11.78
N PRO A 255 -7.31 -11.35 -11.31
CA PRO A 255 -8.08 -11.54 -10.08
C PRO A 255 -7.39 -10.96 -8.84
N CYS A 256 -6.06 -11.14 -8.74
CA CYS A 256 -5.27 -10.58 -7.64
C CYS A 256 -5.34 -9.05 -7.62
N PHE A 257 -5.19 -8.40 -8.78
CA PHE A 257 -5.32 -6.94 -8.89
C PHE A 257 -6.73 -6.46 -8.55
N LEU A 258 -7.77 -7.06 -9.13
CA LEU A 258 -9.16 -6.67 -8.84
C LEU A 258 -9.50 -6.84 -7.36
N SER A 259 -8.99 -7.90 -6.71
CA SER A 259 -9.22 -8.13 -5.28
C SER A 259 -8.63 -7.04 -4.38
N MET A 260 -7.68 -6.24 -4.86
CA MET A 260 -7.20 -5.06 -4.11
C MET A 260 -8.31 -4.02 -3.92
N GLY A 261 -9.32 -4.00 -4.80
CA GLY A 261 -10.53 -3.20 -4.64
C GLY A 261 -11.37 -3.58 -3.42
N ASN A 262 -11.12 -4.74 -2.80
CA ASN A 262 -11.83 -5.15 -1.58
C ASN A 262 -11.47 -4.29 -0.38
N PHE A 263 -10.27 -3.70 -0.35
CA PHE A 263 -9.78 -2.95 0.79
C PHE A 263 -10.33 -1.51 0.82
N PRO A 264 -10.41 -0.87 1.99
CA PRO A 264 -10.78 0.54 2.09
C PRO A 264 -9.78 1.45 1.37
N GLU A 265 -10.15 2.72 1.23
CA GLU A 265 -9.24 3.76 0.75
C GLU A 265 -8.03 3.89 1.69
N ASP A 266 -6.85 4.18 1.11
CA ASP A 266 -5.54 4.25 1.79
C ASP A 266 -5.09 3.02 2.61
N PHE A 267 -5.83 1.91 2.52
CA PHE A 267 -5.54 0.75 3.34
C PHE A 267 -4.21 0.10 2.95
N GLN A 268 -3.35 -0.04 3.95
CA GLN A 268 -2.05 -0.69 3.81
C GLN A 268 -2.18 -2.19 4.15
N VAL A 269 -2.07 -3.03 3.12
CA VAL A 269 -2.24 -4.47 3.22
C VAL A 269 -0.91 -5.14 3.51
N ASN A 270 -0.85 -5.90 4.61
CA ASN A 270 0.26 -6.81 4.88
C ASN A 270 0.30 -7.94 3.82
N THR A 271 1.46 -8.14 3.19
CA THR A 271 1.59 -9.04 2.05
C THR A 271 1.30 -10.49 2.42
N TRP A 272 1.74 -10.96 3.60
CA TRP A 272 1.41 -12.31 4.08
C TRP A 272 -0.10 -12.56 4.14
N ARG A 273 -0.89 -11.61 4.68
CA ARG A 273 -2.36 -11.72 4.71
C ARG A 273 -2.95 -11.74 3.31
N LEU A 274 -2.42 -10.91 2.40
CA LEU A 274 -2.83 -10.87 1.00
C LEU A 274 -2.56 -12.20 0.30
N THR A 275 -1.39 -12.81 0.55
CA THR A 275 -1.02 -14.14 0.04
C THR A 275 -2.03 -15.19 0.47
N GLN A 276 -2.35 -15.25 1.77
CA GLN A 276 -3.34 -16.21 2.29
C GLN A 276 -4.72 -16.00 1.64
N LEU A 277 -5.16 -14.75 1.48
CA LEU A 277 -6.41 -14.43 0.80
C LEU A 277 -6.40 -14.91 -0.66
N TRP A 278 -5.36 -14.60 -1.42
CA TRP A 278 -5.27 -14.99 -2.84
C TRP A 278 -5.16 -16.49 -3.04
N ILE A 279 -4.49 -17.20 -2.13
CA ILE A 279 -4.41 -18.67 -2.14
C ILE A 279 -5.80 -19.26 -1.87
N ALA A 280 -6.46 -18.79 -0.82
CA ALA A 280 -7.73 -19.36 -0.40
C ALA A 280 -8.89 -19.02 -1.37
N GLU A 281 -8.81 -17.90 -2.08
CA GLU A 281 -9.68 -17.57 -3.24
C GLU A 281 -9.37 -18.40 -4.49
N GLY A 282 -8.24 -19.13 -4.49
CA GLY A 282 -7.77 -19.91 -5.64
C GLY A 282 -7.32 -19.05 -6.82
N PHE A 283 -6.96 -17.78 -6.59
CA PHE A 283 -6.37 -16.88 -7.59
C PHE A 283 -4.95 -17.31 -7.95
N ILE A 284 -4.22 -17.80 -6.96
CA ILE A 284 -2.89 -18.37 -7.15
C ILE A 284 -3.03 -19.87 -7.34
N ARG A 285 -2.43 -20.37 -8.42
CA ARG A 285 -2.34 -21.82 -8.69
C ARG A 285 -0.93 -22.14 -9.13
N ALA A 286 -0.38 -23.24 -8.61
CA ALA A 286 0.90 -23.75 -9.07
C ALA A 286 0.79 -24.17 -10.54
N PRO A 287 1.65 -23.66 -11.44
CA PRO A 287 1.71 -24.15 -12.81
C PRO A 287 1.99 -25.66 -12.84
N ALA A 288 1.29 -26.41 -13.70
CA ALA A 288 1.51 -27.85 -13.86
C ALA A 288 2.99 -28.13 -14.20
N GLY A 289 3.63 -28.99 -13.42
CA GLY A 289 5.06 -29.33 -13.58
C GLY A 289 6.05 -28.32 -13.01
N SER A 290 5.60 -27.23 -12.37
CA SER A 290 6.50 -26.31 -11.67
C SER A 290 6.84 -26.80 -10.25
N ARG A 291 8.07 -26.53 -9.80
CA ARG A 291 8.53 -26.79 -8.43
C ARG A 291 8.24 -25.64 -7.46
N LYS A 292 7.63 -24.54 -7.94
CA LYS A 292 7.38 -23.35 -7.14
C LYS A 292 6.22 -23.59 -6.17
N CYS A 293 6.38 -23.18 -4.91
CA CYS A 293 5.28 -23.13 -3.96
C CYS A 293 4.33 -21.96 -4.29
N LEU A 294 3.15 -21.93 -3.67
CA LEU A 294 2.14 -20.90 -3.94
C LEU A 294 2.63 -19.51 -3.51
N GLU A 295 3.41 -19.44 -2.45
CA GLU A 295 4.03 -18.23 -1.91
C GLU A 295 5.04 -17.64 -2.90
N GLU A 296 5.84 -18.48 -3.56
CA GLU A 296 6.76 -18.01 -4.61
C GLU A 296 6.01 -17.49 -5.84
N VAL A 297 4.88 -18.12 -6.20
CA VAL A 297 4.02 -17.65 -7.30
C VAL A 297 3.40 -16.30 -6.95
N GLU A 298 2.95 -16.14 -5.70
CA GLU A 298 2.41 -14.89 -5.19
C GLU A 298 3.42 -13.75 -5.27
N LYS A 299 4.63 -13.95 -4.74
CA LYS A 299 5.71 -12.96 -4.80
C LYS A 299 5.95 -12.49 -6.24
N CYS A 300 5.94 -13.42 -7.20
CA CYS A 300 6.07 -13.09 -8.62
C CYS A 300 4.90 -12.24 -9.14
N TYR A 301 3.67 -12.49 -8.68
CA TYR A 301 2.48 -11.72 -9.10
C TYR A 301 2.49 -10.32 -8.50
N LEU A 302 2.80 -10.21 -7.20
CA LEU A 302 2.90 -8.93 -6.51
C LEU A 302 3.99 -8.04 -7.12
N GLU A 303 5.18 -8.59 -7.36
CA GLU A 303 6.26 -7.84 -8.01
C GLU A 303 5.92 -7.47 -9.47
N ASP A 304 5.17 -8.30 -10.20
CA ASP A 304 4.69 -7.91 -11.54
C ASP A 304 3.69 -6.75 -11.48
N LEU A 305 2.79 -6.72 -10.49
CA LEU A 305 1.87 -5.60 -10.28
C LEU A 305 2.59 -4.31 -9.85
N ILE A 306 3.60 -4.43 -8.99
CA ILE A 306 4.41 -3.29 -8.52
C ILE A 306 5.26 -2.72 -9.65
N SER A 307 5.94 -3.57 -10.42
CA SER A 307 6.75 -3.13 -11.57
C SER A 307 5.92 -2.56 -12.72
N ARG A 308 4.60 -2.78 -12.72
CA ARG A 308 3.63 -2.11 -13.60
C ARG A 308 3.04 -0.83 -12.99
N ASN A 309 3.48 -0.42 -11.80
CA ASN A 309 2.96 0.70 -11.03
C ASN A 309 1.43 0.60 -10.76
N LEU A 310 0.89 -0.62 -10.66
CA LEU A 310 -0.53 -0.85 -10.33
C LEU A 310 -0.76 -1.07 -8.83
N ILE A 311 0.28 -1.52 -8.12
CA ILE A 311 0.34 -1.63 -6.66
C ILE A 311 1.59 -0.91 -6.18
N MET A 312 1.52 -0.26 -5.03
CA MET A 312 2.63 0.43 -4.40
C MET A 312 3.21 -0.44 -3.28
N ALA A 313 4.54 -0.63 -3.29
CA ALA A 313 5.25 -1.13 -2.12
C ALA A 313 5.34 0.01 -1.09
N ARG A 314 4.67 -0.16 0.06
CA ARG A 314 4.64 0.83 1.15
C ARG A 314 5.75 0.59 2.16
N LYS A 315 6.02 -0.67 2.48
CA LYS A 315 7.13 -1.09 3.33
C LYS A 315 7.81 -2.31 2.72
N ARG A 316 9.14 -2.30 2.67
CA ARG A 316 9.96 -3.47 2.33
C ARG A 316 10.68 -3.95 3.59
N ARG A 317 10.85 -5.25 3.69
CA ARG A 317 11.81 -5.89 4.59
C ARG A 317 13.21 -5.57 4.11
N PHE A 318 14.19 -5.80 4.96
CA PHE A 318 15.58 -5.52 4.64
C PHE A 318 16.20 -6.51 3.65
N ASN A 319 15.60 -7.70 3.51
CA ASN A 319 15.89 -8.62 2.41
C ASN A 319 15.33 -8.13 1.05
N GLY A 320 14.70 -6.95 1.02
CA GLY A 320 14.12 -6.34 -0.17
C GLY A 320 12.68 -6.77 -0.48
N GLU A 321 12.15 -7.79 0.20
CA GLU A 321 10.78 -8.27 -0.02
C GLU A 321 9.74 -7.23 0.43
N VAL A 322 8.60 -7.19 -0.26
CA VAL A 322 7.51 -6.28 0.11
C VAL A 322 6.80 -6.84 1.34
N LYS A 323 6.79 -6.08 2.43
CA LYS A 323 6.08 -6.41 3.68
C LYS A 323 4.66 -5.86 3.69
N VAL A 324 4.51 -4.65 3.16
CA VAL A 324 3.24 -3.93 3.13
C VAL A 324 3.09 -3.29 1.77
N CYS A 325 1.92 -3.47 1.17
CA CYS A 325 1.55 -2.88 -0.11
C CYS A 325 0.26 -2.08 0.01
N GLY A 326 -0.01 -1.24 -0.98
CA GLY A 326 -1.25 -0.47 -1.07
C GLY A 326 -1.59 -0.17 -2.52
N ILE A 327 -2.82 0.27 -2.76
CA ILE A 327 -3.30 0.69 -4.07
C ILE A 327 -3.63 2.18 -4.02
N HIS A 328 -3.43 2.89 -5.12
CA HIS A 328 -3.82 4.30 -5.23
C HIS A 328 -5.33 4.38 -5.43
N ASP A 329 -6.01 5.39 -4.86
CA ASP A 329 -7.48 5.51 -4.87
C ASP A 329 -8.09 5.45 -6.27
N LEU A 330 -7.49 6.10 -7.27
CA LEU A 330 -7.97 6.03 -8.66
C LEU A 330 -7.83 4.62 -9.27
N LEU A 331 -6.78 3.87 -8.92
CA LEU A 331 -6.61 2.47 -9.33
C LEU A 331 -7.58 1.56 -8.57
N ARG A 332 -7.85 1.85 -7.30
CA ARG A 332 -8.86 1.15 -6.49
C ARG A 332 -10.26 1.38 -7.06
N GLU A 333 -10.59 2.61 -7.44
CA GLU A 333 -11.87 2.96 -8.05
C GLU A 333 -12.01 2.30 -9.43
N PHE A 334 -10.93 2.25 -10.22
CA PHE A 334 -10.89 1.42 -11.43
C PHE A 334 -11.19 -0.05 -11.12
N CYS A 335 -10.54 -0.66 -10.12
CA CYS A 335 -10.83 -2.05 -9.72
C CYS A 335 -12.30 -2.25 -9.35
N PHE A 336 -12.90 -1.30 -8.64
CA PHE A 336 -14.31 -1.35 -8.25
C PHE A 336 -15.22 -1.38 -9.48
N ILE A 337 -15.05 -0.41 -10.40
CA ILE A 337 -15.86 -0.29 -11.61
C ILE A 337 -15.71 -1.56 -12.48
N GLU A 338 -14.47 -1.99 -12.72
CA GLU A 338 -14.17 -3.15 -13.54
C GLU A 338 -14.75 -4.44 -12.91
N ALA A 339 -14.66 -4.58 -11.59
CA ALA A 339 -15.17 -5.76 -10.91
C ALA A 339 -16.71 -5.82 -10.88
N GLU A 340 -17.39 -4.68 -10.83
CA GLU A 340 -18.85 -4.61 -10.96
C GLU A 340 -19.30 -4.93 -12.39
N MET A 341 -18.64 -4.33 -13.40
CA MET A 341 -18.91 -4.61 -14.83
C MET A 341 -18.72 -6.08 -15.19
N THR A 342 -17.68 -6.72 -14.65
CA THR A 342 -17.36 -8.13 -14.91
C THR A 342 -18.07 -9.10 -13.97
N LYS A 343 -18.89 -8.61 -13.03
CA LYS A 343 -19.52 -9.39 -11.95
C LYS A 343 -18.51 -10.22 -11.13
N PHE A 344 -17.26 -9.74 -11.06
CA PHE A 344 -16.18 -10.39 -10.34
C PHE A 344 -16.40 -10.34 -8.82
N MET A 345 -16.94 -9.23 -8.32
CA MET A 345 -17.29 -9.01 -6.91
C MET A 345 -18.37 -7.93 -6.76
N HIS A 346 -18.99 -7.86 -5.58
CA HIS A 346 -19.86 -6.76 -5.19
C HIS A 346 -19.39 -6.17 -3.86
N VAL A 347 -19.32 -4.84 -3.80
CA VAL A 347 -18.83 -4.11 -2.61
C VAL A 347 -19.96 -3.26 -2.05
N VAL A 348 -20.28 -3.46 -0.78
CA VAL A 348 -21.35 -2.75 -0.06
C VAL A 348 -20.72 -1.59 0.71
N ARG A 349 -20.97 -0.35 0.27
CA ARG A 349 -20.46 0.90 0.89
C ARG A 349 -21.49 1.63 1.79
N THR A 350 -22.77 1.34 1.67
CA THR A 350 -23.86 1.95 2.46
C THR A 350 -24.86 0.90 2.93
N PRO A 351 -25.64 1.14 4.01
CA PRO A 351 -26.71 0.23 4.42
C PRO A 351 -27.76 0.12 3.29
N PHE A 352 -27.74 -1.01 2.60
CA PHE A 352 -28.65 -1.30 1.49
C PHE A 352 -30.04 -1.71 2.00
N SER A 353 -31.09 -1.34 1.26
CA SER A 353 -32.46 -1.82 1.48
C SER A 353 -32.66 -3.19 0.79
N PRO A 354 -33.34 -4.17 1.42
CA PRO A 354 -33.18 -5.60 1.14
C PRO A 354 -33.96 -6.14 -0.08
N THR A 355 -34.06 -5.39 -1.19
CA THR A 355 -34.97 -5.77 -2.28
C THR A 355 -34.38 -6.70 -3.33
N GLN A 356 -33.06 -6.71 -3.57
CA GLN A 356 -32.40 -7.68 -4.49
C GLN A 356 -31.02 -8.11 -4.00
N LYS A 357 -30.81 -9.42 -3.84
CA LYS A 357 -29.48 -10.00 -3.53
C LYS A 357 -28.67 -10.14 -4.83
N PRO A 358 -27.48 -9.54 -4.94
CA PRO A 358 -26.70 -9.61 -6.18
C PRO A 358 -26.18 -11.03 -6.40
N ASN A 359 -26.27 -11.51 -7.64
CA ASN A 359 -25.82 -12.85 -8.04
C ASN A 359 -24.31 -12.85 -8.33
N VAL A 360 -23.49 -12.66 -7.29
CA VAL A 360 -22.02 -12.67 -7.39
C VAL A 360 -21.41 -13.63 -6.38
N ARG A 361 -20.19 -14.08 -6.64
CA ARG A 361 -19.49 -15.05 -5.79
C ARG A 361 -18.63 -14.42 -4.68
N ARG A 362 -18.31 -13.13 -4.77
CA ARG A 362 -17.42 -12.42 -3.85
C ARG A 362 -18.08 -11.16 -3.31
N PHE A 363 -18.02 -10.99 -2.00
CA PHE A 363 -18.58 -9.85 -1.30
C PHE A 363 -17.51 -9.11 -0.52
N SER A 364 -17.50 -7.78 -0.59
CA SER A 364 -16.78 -6.94 0.37
C SER A 364 -17.77 -6.05 1.10
N ILE A 365 -17.72 -6.07 2.41
CA ILE A 365 -18.55 -5.22 3.28
C ILE A 365 -17.60 -4.27 4.00
N GLN A 366 -17.72 -2.99 3.67
CA GLN A 366 -16.95 -1.91 4.28
C GLN A 366 -17.91 -1.10 5.15
N LYS A 367 -17.97 -1.38 6.46
CA LYS A 367 -18.90 -0.73 7.41
C LYS A 367 -18.16 -0.04 8.54
N ALA A 368 -18.72 1.07 9.02
CA ALA A 368 -18.22 1.80 10.19
C ALA A 368 -18.42 1.06 11.53
N PHE A 369 -19.37 0.13 11.59
CA PHE A 369 -19.72 -0.61 12.81
C PHE A 369 -19.87 -2.11 12.54
N LEU A 370 -19.65 -2.92 13.59
CA LEU A 370 -19.95 -4.35 13.59
C LEU A 370 -21.45 -4.56 13.40
N ASP A 371 -21.84 -5.08 12.24
CA ASP A 371 -23.19 -5.60 12.02
C ASP A 371 -23.12 -7.12 12.13
N GLU A 372 -23.57 -7.63 13.28
CA GLU A 372 -23.59 -9.07 13.60
C GLU A 372 -24.44 -9.88 12.60
N TYR A 373 -25.21 -9.22 11.72
CA TYR A 373 -26.03 -9.83 10.69
C TYR A 373 -25.53 -9.64 9.26
N ALA A 374 -24.28 -9.18 9.07
CA ALA A 374 -23.70 -8.96 7.74
C ALA A 374 -23.77 -10.22 6.84
N TYR A 375 -23.65 -11.42 7.41
CA TYR A 375 -23.76 -12.69 6.66
C TYR A 375 -25.17 -12.93 6.08
N LYS A 376 -26.24 -12.38 6.67
CA LYS A 376 -27.61 -12.51 6.14
C LYS A 376 -27.78 -11.82 4.79
N GLN A 377 -26.88 -10.87 4.48
CA GLN A 377 -26.83 -10.13 3.23
C GLN A 377 -26.22 -10.95 2.08
N LEU A 378 -25.58 -12.09 2.39
CA LEU A 378 -24.93 -12.93 1.38
C LEU A 378 -25.99 -13.66 0.53
N PRO A 379 -25.81 -13.74 -0.80
CA PRO A 379 -26.58 -14.63 -1.66
C PRO A 379 -26.12 -16.08 -1.47
N PRO A 380 -26.96 -17.06 -1.82
CA PRO A 380 -26.60 -18.48 -1.76
C PRO A 380 -25.37 -18.87 -2.59
N VAL A 381 -25.00 -18.05 -3.58
CA VAL A 381 -23.85 -18.28 -4.48
C VAL A 381 -22.53 -17.68 -3.97
N ALA A 382 -22.55 -16.96 -2.83
CA ALA A 382 -21.36 -16.37 -2.25
C ALA A 382 -20.37 -17.47 -1.83
N ARG A 383 -19.10 -17.30 -2.22
CA ARG A 383 -17.97 -18.17 -1.83
C ARG A 383 -17.04 -17.49 -0.84
N SER A 384 -17.03 -16.16 -0.83
CA SER A 384 -16.17 -15.40 0.07
C SER A 384 -16.78 -14.06 0.44
N MET A 385 -16.49 -13.67 1.67
CA MET A 385 -16.83 -12.37 2.25
C MET A 385 -15.57 -11.76 2.86
N CYS A 386 -15.15 -10.62 2.33
CA CYS A 386 -14.19 -9.75 2.98
C CYS A 386 -14.95 -8.79 3.88
N TYR A 387 -14.84 -8.97 5.19
CA TYR A 387 -15.43 -8.04 6.16
C TYR A 387 -14.33 -7.14 6.71
N LEU A 388 -14.44 -5.84 6.43
CA LEU A 388 -13.46 -4.83 6.82
C LEU A 388 -14.17 -3.77 7.67
N LEU A 389 -13.74 -3.64 8.92
CA LEU A 389 -14.18 -2.56 9.79
C LEU A 389 -13.47 -1.26 9.36
N ASN A 390 -14.25 -0.21 9.13
CA ASN A 390 -13.76 1.05 8.58
C ASN A 390 -12.76 1.71 9.56
N PRO A 391 -11.51 1.99 9.14
CA PRO A 391 -10.49 2.54 10.04
C PRO A 391 -10.76 3.96 10.55
N GLY A 392 -11.72 4.70 9.97
CA GLY A 392 -12.09 6.05 10.44
C GLY A 392 -12.55 6.12 11.90
N LEU A 393 -12.90 4.98 12.52
CA LEU A 393 -13.14 4.82 13.95
C LEU A 393 -12.41 3.60 14.55
N SER A 394 -11.53 2.97 13.78
CA SER A 394 -10.63 1.92 14.27
C SER A 394 -9.22 2.19 13.75
N PHE A 395 -8.49 3.05 14.48
CA PHE A 395 -7.04 3.22 14.36
C PHE A 395 -6.33 1.96 14.83
N SER A 396 -6.46 0.91 14.03
CA SER A 396 -5.76 -0.33 14.21
C SER A 396 -4.97 -0.59 12.93
N GLY A 397 -3.66 -0.39 12.98
CA GLY A 397 -2.72 -1.03 12.04
C GLY A 397 -2.86 -2.57 12.03
N TYR A 398 -3.74 -3.12 12.86
CA TYR A 398 -4.36 -4.44 12.79
C TYR A 398 -5.89 -4.32 12.84
N CYS A 399 -6.53 -4.04 11.71
CA CYS A 399 -7.95 -4.39 11.59
C CYS A 399 -8.04 -5.93 11.53
N PRO A 400 -8.92 -6.60 12.30
CA PRO A 400 -9.31 -7.96 11.96
C PRO A 400 -10.10 -7.88 10.66
N SER A 401 -9.39 -7.84 9.53
CA SER A 401 -9.96 -8.27 8.26
C SER A 401 -10.29 -9.75 8.45
N THR A 402 -11.50 -10.06 8.89
CA THR A 402 -11.96 -11.44 8.88
C THR A 402 -12.43 -11.69 7.46
N VAL A 403 -11.54 -12.28 6.68
CA VAL A 403 -11.88 -12.83 5.37
C VAL A 403 -12.50 -14.19 5.68
N MET A 404 -13.82 -14.22 5.69
CA MET A 404 -14.57 -15.47 5.85
C MET A 404 -14.77 -16.04 4.46
N ILE A 405 -14.05 -17.12 4.17
CA ILE A 405 -14.30 -17.94 2.99
C ILE A 405 -15.33 -18.98 3.45
N LEU A 406 -16.50 -18.97 2.78
CA LEU A 406 -17.68 -19.73 3.19
C LEU A 406 -17.60 -21.21 2.82
#